data_AF-A0A6B3FQI7-F1
#
_entry.id   AF-A0A6B3FQI7-F1
#
_cell.length_a   1.000
_cell.length_b   1.000
_cell.length_c   1.000
_cell.angle_alpha   90.00
_cell.angle_beta   90.00
_cell.angle_gamma   90.00
#
_symmetry.space_group_name_H-M   'P 1'
#
loop_
_entity.id
_entity.type
_entity.pdbx_description
1 polymer ?
#
loop_
_entity_poly.entity_id
_entity_poly.type
_entity_poly.pdbx_seq_one_letter_code
_entity_poly.pdbx_strand_id
1 'polypeptide(L)'
;KTRCVIRVAALREKRYCDGVLLAELSTVRDADLLEHALIDALGLADHTSRPPRAVLVEHLRERRTLLVIDGFEHLVDACAGLVTDLLRRAPGLQVLAAGRCPLRVDGERTYPLAPMSDGDAVELFTERARAVRPGWAPAADERVAVLELCHRLDGIPLALELAAGRLRALSVEQVLLRLDDRFRLLTGGRRGAPPRHQTLR
;
A
#
# COMPACT_ATOMS: atom_id res chain seq x y z
N LYS A 1 -2.22 -1.40 0.10
CA LYS A 1 -2.22 -0.22 0.99
C LYS A 1 -3.09 0.88 0.41
N THR A 2 -2.69 1.54 -0.68
CA THR A 2 -3.40 2.67 -1.31
C THR A 2 -4.88 2.37 -1.64
N ARG A 3 -5.22 1.21 -2.21
CA ARG A 3 -6.63 0.83 -2.46
C ARG A 3 -7.47 0.72 -1.17
N CYS A 4 -6.92 0.17 -0.09
CA CYS A 4 -7.60 0.09 1.20
C CYS A 4 -7.78 1.48 1.80
N VAL A 5 -6.75 2.32 1.70
CA VAL A 5 -6.74 3.70 2.18
C VAL A 5 -7.82 4.53 1.51
N ILE A 6 -7.88 4.52 0.18
CA ILE A 6 -8.91 5.23 -0.60
C ILE A 6 -10.30 4.70 -0.24
N ARG A 7 -10.47 3.39 -0.06
CA ARG A 7 -11.75 2.80 0.34
C ARG A 7 -12.17 3.25 1.75
N VAL A 8 -11.25 3.29 2.70
CA VAL A 8 -11.51 3.78 4.06
C VAL A 8 -11.86 5.26 4.04
N ALA A 9 -11.14 6.07 3.27
CA ALA A 9 -11.45 7.48 3.05
C ALA A 9 -12.89 7.65 2.54
N ALA A 10 -13.26 6.95 1.48
CA ALA A 10 -14.61 7.00 0.89
C ALA A 10 -15.71 6.52 1.86
N LEU A 11 -15.46 5.48 2.67
CA LEU A 11 -16.43 4.99 3.65
C LEU A 11 -16.59 5.93 4.86
N ARG A 12 -15.61 6.78 5.14
CA ARG A 12 -15.57 7.66 6.31
C ARG A 12 -15.88 9.12 6.00
N GLU A 13 -15.97 9.50 4.73
CA GLU A 13 -16.29 10.86 4.28
C GLU A 13 -17.51 11.45 5.00
N LYS A 14 -18.58 10.67 5.20
CA LYS A 14 -19.80 11.12 5.91
C LYS A 14 -19.63 11.35 7.42
N ARG A 15 -18.53 10.88 8.03
CA ARG A 15 -18.28 10.95 9.48
C ARG A 15 -17.37 12.13 9.85
N TYR A 16 -16.59 12.63 8.90
CA TYR A 16 -15.71 13.79 9.09
C TYR A 16 -16.35 14.99 8.40
N CYS A 17 -16.89 15.90 9.22
CA CYS A 17 -17.63 17.08 8.76
C CYS A 17 -16.82 17.93 7.77
N ASP A 18 -15.50 17.96 7.97
CA ASP A 18 -14.55 18.75 7.22
C ASP A 18 -13.73 17.92 6.21
N GLY A 19 -14.19 16.70 5.92
CA GLY A 19 -13.69 15.86 4.83
C GLY A 19 -12.51 14.93 5.17
N VAL A 20 -12.00 14.28 4.11
CA VAL A 20 -10.83 13.40 4.15
C VAL A 20 -9.78 13.93 3.20
N LEU A 21 -8.54 13.99 3.67
CA LEU A 21 -7.40 14.55 2.94
C LEU A 21 -6.38 13.46 2.67
N LEU A 22 -5.89 13.37 1.44
CA LEU A 22 -4.87 12.39 1.06
C LEU A 22 -3.56 13.09 0.73
N ALA A 23 -2.50 12.71 1.42
CA ALA A 23 -1.13 13.15 1.17
C ALA A 23 -0.28 11.96 0.74
N GLU A 24 0.14 11.95 -0.53
CA GLU A 24 1.05 10.96 -1.10
C GLU A 24 2.50 11.43 -0.96
N LEU A 25 3.25 10.83 -0.04
CA LEU A 25 4.62 11.24 0.29
C LEU A 25 5.69 10.43 -0.45
N SER A 26 5.29 9.46 -1.28
CA SER A 26 6.21 8.59 -2.02
C SER A 26 7.19 9.36 -2.92
N THR A 27 6.82 10.56 -3.37
CA THR A 27 7.62 11.43 -4.24
C THR A 27 8.47 12.45 -3.49
N VAL A 28 8.16 12.71 -2.20
CA VAL A 28 8.83 13.73 -1.38
C VAL A 28 10.13 13.16 -0.84
N ARG A 29 11.28 13.54 -1.40
CA ARG A 29 12.57 12.95 -0.99
C ARG A 29 13.24 13.65 0.18
N ASP A 30 12.86 14.90 0.41
CA ASP A 30 13.47 15.77 1.41
C ASP A 30 12.47 16.02 2.55
N ALA A 31 12.92 15.86 3.78
CA ALA A 31 12.12 16.11 4.97
C ALA A 31 11.69 17.58 5.08
N ASP A 32 12.48 18.51 4.56
CA ASP A 32 12.17 19.95 4.59
C ASP A 32 10.99 20.30 3.66
N LEU A 33 10.71 19.44 2.68
CA LEU A 33 9.58 19.58 1.75
C LEU A 33 8.30 18.93 2.25
N LEU A 34 8.34 18.20 3.37
CA LEU A 34 7.18 17.47 3.90
C LEU A 34 6.00 18.39 4.20
N GLU A 35 6.26 19.51 4.86
CA GLU A 35 5.20 20.46 5.25
C GLU A 35 4.59 21.13 4.02
N HIS A 36 5.41 21.47 3.03
CA HIS A 36 4.96 22.03 1.74
C HIS A 36 4.10 21.03 0.97
N ALA A 37 4.53 19.76 0.89
CA ALA A 37 3.77 18.71 0.22
C ALA A 37 2.38 18.50 0.86
N LEU A 38 2.25 18.69 2.18
CA LEU A 38 0.96 18.65 2.86
C LEU A 38 0.10 19.88 2.57
N ILE A 39 0.68 21.08 2.51
CA ILE A 39 -0.01 22.31 2.09
C ILE A 39 -0.57 22.16 0.68
N ASP A 40 0.23 21.63 -0.24
CA ASP A 40 -0.17 21.38 -1.63
C ASP A 40 -1.31 20.35 -1.68
N ALA A 41 -1.19 19.24 -0.92
CA ALA A 41 -2.24 18.22 -0.82
C ALA A 41 -3.55 18.76 -0.23
N LEU A 42 -3.47 19.78 0.62
CA LEU A 42 -4.62 20.49 1.19
C LEU A 42 -5.23 21.53 0.23
N GLY A 43 -4.59 21.81 -0.90
CA GLY A 43 -5.00 22.89 -1.81
C GLY A 43 -4.89 24.27 -1.17
N LEU A 44 -4.04 24.41 -0.16
CA LEU A 44 -3.78 25.70 0.50
C LEU A 44 -2.81 26.47 -0.38
N ALA A 45 -3.33 27.43 -1.14
CA ALA A 45 -2.50 28.37 -1.88
C ALA A 45 -1.74 29.25 -0.88
N ASP A 46 -0.50 28.86 -0.54
CA ASP A 46 0.32 29.65 0.36
C ASP A 46 1.14 30.67 -0.43
N HIS A 47 0.61 31.88 -0.52
CA HIS A 47 1.36 33.06 -0.97
C HIS A 47 1.86 33.89 0.23
N THR A 48 1.82 33.34 1.44
CA THR A 48 2.23 34.04 2.66
C THR A 48 3.65 33.66 3.04
N SER A 49 4.41 34.59 3.63
CA SER A 49 5.76 34.36 4.16
C SER A 49 5.76 33.59 5.51
N ARG A 50 4.63 32.96 5.85
CA ARG A 50 4.46 32.26 7.12
C ARG A 50 5.11 30.87 7.04
N PRO A 51 5.58 30.35 8.18
CA PRO A 51 6.11 28.99 8.21
C PRO A 51 4.98 27.98 7.87
N PRO A 52 5.22 27.02 6.96
CA PRO A 52 4.23 26.04 6.50
C PRO A 52 3.46 25.34 7.63
N ARG A 53 4.19 24.89 8.66
CA ARG A 53 3.61 24.30 9.87
C ARG A 53 2.53 25.16 10.54
N ALA A 54 2.71 26.47 10.60
CA ALA A 54 1.73 27.34 11.24
C ALA A 54 0.43 27.40 10.42
N VAL A 55 0.55 27.41 9.09
CA VAL A 55 -0.60 27.38 8.17
C VAL A 55 -1.36 26.06 8.30
N LEU A 56 -0.65 24.93 8.35
CA LEU A 56 -1.23 23.61 8.58
C LEU A 56 -2.01 23.54 9.90
N VAL A 57 -1.39 24.00 10.99
CA VAL A 57 -2.02 23.99 12.32
C VAL A 57 -3.25 24.88 12.34
N GLU A 58 -3.16 26.11 11.85
CA GLU A 58 -4.28 27.05 11.80
C GLU A 58 -5.46 26.47 11.01
N HIS A 59 -5.19 25.88 9.85
CA HIS A 59 -6.22 25.28 9.02
C HIS A 59 -6.93 24.11 9.70
N LEU A 60 -6.19 23.25 10.41
CA LEU A 60 -6.70 22.01 11.00
C LEU A 60 -7.28 22.19 12.40
N ARG A 61 -6.93 23.26 13.12
CA ARG A 61 -7.22 23.44 14.56
C ARG A 61 -8.71 23.32 14.90
N GLU A 62 -9.57 23.90 14.09
CA GLU A 62 -11.02 23.97 14.33
C GLU A 62 -11.82 22.93 13.51
N ARG A 63 -11.13 22.10 12.73
CA ARG A 63 -11.75 21.15 11.80
C ARG A 63 -11.74 19.72 12.35
N ARG A 64 -12.78 18.97 12.01
CA ARG A 64 -12.88 17.53 12.21
C ARG A 64 -12.55 16.82 10.91
N THR A 65 -11.27 16.55 10.72
CA THR A 65 -10.72 16.05 9.45
C THR A 65 -9.96 14.75 9.66
N LEU A 66 -10.01 13.87 8.66
CA LEU A 66 -9.13 12.71 8.56
C LEU A 66 -7.98 13.03 7.58
N LEU A 67 -6.75 13.13 8.10
CA LEU A 67 -5.54 13.20 7.28
C LEU A 67 -5.02 11.80 7.01
N VAL A 68 -4.93 11.45 5.74
CA VAL A 68 -4.42 10.18 5.25
C VAL A 68 -3.02 10.40 4.68
N ILE A 69 -2.04 9.67 5.17
CA ILE A 69 -0.65 9.77 4.74
C ILE A 69 -0.25 8.42 4.13
N ASP A 70 0.17 8.39 2.87
CA ASP A 70 0.68 7.18 2.20
C ASP A 70 2.14 7.37 1.76
N GLY A 71 2.94 6.31 1.86
CA GLY A 71 4.31 6.31 1.33
C GLY A 71 5.35 7.10 2.12
N PHE A 72 5.24 7.15 3.46
CA PHE A 72 6.13 7.93 4.33
C PHE A 72 7.40 7.18 4.77
N GLU A 73 7.70 5.99 4.23
CA GLU A 73 8.70 5.08 4.83
C GLU A 73 10.14 5.62 4.84
N HIS A 74 10.47 6.56 3.96
CA HIS A 74 11.77 7.25 3.92
C HIS A 74 11.80 8.52 4.76
N LEU A 75 10.65 8.95 5.31
CA LEU A 75 10.47 10.17 6.11
C LEU A 75 9.87 9.88 7.48
N VAL A 76 10.03 8.68 8.03
CA VAL A 76 9.31 8.23 9.24
C VAL A 76 9.49 9.20 10.40
N ASP A 77 10.72 9.59 10.72
CA ASP A 77 11.01 10.47 11.86
C ASP A 77 10.43 11.88 11.67
N ALA A 78 10.59 12.44 10.47
CA ALA A 78 10.04 13.76 10.12
C ALA A 78 8.51 13.75 10.15
N CYS A 79 7.89 12.70 9.60
CA CYS A 79 6.46 12.50 9.58
C CYS A 79 5.90 12.31 11.00
N ALA A 80 6.56 11.50 11.84
CA ALA A 80 6.18 11.29 13.23
C ALA A 80 6.23 12.60 14.03
N GLY A 81 7.29 13.40 13.87
CA GLY A 81 7.43 14.70 14.51
C GLY A 81 6.34 15.69 14.10
N LEU A 82 6.02 15.75 12.81
CA LEU A 82 4.95 16.61 12.29
C LEU A 82 3.57 16.16 12.77
N VAL A 83 3.24 14.87 12.63
CA VAL A 83 1.95 14.29 13.05
C VAL A 83 1.73 14.50 14.54
N THR A 84 2.76 14.30 15.37
CA THR A 84 2.67 14.53 16.82
C THR A 84 2.33 15.98 17.14
N ASP A 85 2.94 16.93 16.44
CA ASP A 85 2.67 18.35 16.66
C ASP A 85 1.27 18.76 16.18
N LEU A 86 0.83 18.27 15.02
CA LEU A 86 -0.51 18.52 14.49
C LEU A 86 -1.60 17.95 15.42
N LEU A 87 -1.47 16.69 15.85
CA LEU A 87 -2.45 16.05 16.75
C LEU A 87 -2.57 16.76 18.10
N ARG A 88 -1.47 17.31 18.63
CA ARG A 88 -1.52 18.11 19.88
C ARG A 88 -2.25 19.42 19.72
N ARG A 89 -2.19 20.05 18.53
CA ARG A 89 -2.73 21.40 18.29
C ARG A 89 -4.11 21.39 17.62
N ALA A 90 -4.51 20.28 17.01
CA ALA A 90 -5.78 20.10 16.33
C ALA A 90 -6.55 18.91 16.94
N PRO A 91 -7.38 19.13 17.98
CA PRO A 91 -8.07 18.05 18.68
C PRO A 91 -9.14 17.32 17.83
N GLY A 92 -9.59 17.94 16.73
CA GLY A 92 -10.50 17.32 15.76
C GLY A 92 -9.80 16.48 14.69
N LEU A 93 -8.47 16.49 14.63
CA LEU A 93 -7.69 15.78 13.62
C LEU A 93 -7.57 14.29 13.96
N GLN A 94 -7.84 13.44 12.98
CA GLN A 94 -7.46 12.03 13.02
C GLN A 94 -6.48 11.75 11.88
N VAL A 95 -5.50 10.87 12.12
CA VAL A 95 -4.48 10.51 11.13
C VAL A 95 -4.58 9.02 10.80
N LEU A 96 -4.60 8.69 9.52
CA LEU A 96 -4.46 7.34 8.98
C LEU A 96 -3.16 7.26 8.18
N ALA A 97 -2.14 6.67 8.78
CA ALA A 97 -0.86 6.46 8.13
C ALA A 97 -0.81 5.06 7.48
N ALA A 98 -0.57 5.01 6.18
CA ALA A 98 -0.43 3.79 5.40
C ALA A 98 1.01 3.62 4.93
N GLY A 99 1.74 2.74 5.60
CA GLY A 99 3.16 2.50 5.33
C GLY A 99 3.52 1.03 5.46
N ARG A 100 4.79 0.71 5.24
CA ARG A 100 5.37 -0.60 5.59
C ARG A 100 5.92 -0.64 7.01
N CYS A 101 5.93 0.49 7.72
CA CYS A 101 6.35 0.62 9.10
C CYS A 101 5.37 1.52 9.87
N PRO A 102 5.30 1.37 11.21
CA PRO A 102 4.58 2.32 12.07
C PRO A 102 5.33 3.66 12.17
N LEU A 103 4.60 4.74 12.47
CA LEU A 103 5.18 6.05 12.80
C LEU A 103 5.76 6.10 14.22
N ARG A 104 5.30 5.21 15.11
CA ARG A 104 5.68 5.12 16.53
C ARG A 104 5.40 6.41 17.31
N VAL A 105 4.22 6.96 17.09
CA VAL A 105 3.71 8.14 17.82
C VAL A 105 2.79 7.73 18.97
N ASP A 106 2.64 8.58 19.98
CA ASP A 106 1.76 8.31 21.11
C ASP A 106 0.30 8.15 20.65
N GLY A 107 -0.37 7.12 21.18
CA GLY A 107 -1.74 6.78 20.80
C GLY A 107 -1.88 6.08 19.44
N GLU A 108 -0.78 5.74 18.77
CA GLU A 108 -0.81 4.98 17.52
C GLU A 108 -1.44 3.60 17.71
N ARG A 109 -2.30 3.22 16.76
CA ARG A 109 -2.85 1.86 16.64
C ARG A 109 -2.50 1.31 15.27
N THR A 110 -1.78 0.20 15.26
CA THR A 110 -1.38 -0.48 14.02
C THR A 110 -2.42 -1.51 13.61
N TYR A 111 -2.77 -1.51 12.32
CA TYR A 111 -3.68 -2.48 11.72
C TYR A 111 -2.93 -3.20 10.61
N PRO A 112 -2.31 -4.37 10.87
CA PRO A 112 -1.64 -5.13 9.84
C PRO A 112 -2.66 -5.59 8.80
N LEU A 113 -2.36 -5.38 7.53
CA LEU A 113 -3.17 -5.92 6.45
C LEU A 113 -2.85 -7.41 6.32
N ALA A 114 -3.84 -8.25 6.62
CA ALA A 114 -3.73 -9.69 6.37
C ALA A 114 -3.61 -9.95 4.85
N PRO A 115 -2.93 -11.04 4.46
CA PRO A 115 -3.03 -11.56 3.10
C PRO A 115 -4.49 -11.77 2.69
N MET A 116 -4.74 -11.71 1.38
CA MET A 116 -6.05 -12.00 0.83
C MET A 116 -6.46 -13.45 1.14
N SER A 117 -7.73 -13.70 1.43
CA SER A 117 -8.21 -15.08 1.60
C SER A 117 -8.12 -15.83 0.27
N ASP A 118 -8.02 -17.16 0.30
CA ASP A 118 -7.97 -17.97 -0.92
C ASP A 118 -9.17 -17.70 -1.85
N GLY A 119 -10.37 -17.53 -1.26
CA GLY A 119 -11.59 -17.20 -2.02
C GLY A 119 -11.49 -15.85 -2.73
N ASP A 120 -11.08 -14.81 -1.99
CA ASP A 120 -10.91 -13.46 -2.55
C ASP A 120 -9.79 -13.44 -3.61
N ALA A 121 -8.72 -14.23 -3.42
CA ALA A 121 -7.60 -14.32 -4.35
C ALA A 121 -8.02 -14.95 -5.68
N VAL A 122 -8.80 -16.03 -5.62
CA VAL A 122 -9.40 -16.67 -6.80
C VAL A 122 -10.39 -15.74 -7.48
N GLU A 123 -11.20 -15.01 -6.73
CA GLU A 123 -12.15 -14.03 -7.26
C GLU A 123 -11.42 -12.92 -8.02
N LEU A 124 -10.40 -12.31 -7.40
CA LEU A 124 -9.58 -11.28 -8.01
C LEU A 124 -8.87 -11.82 -9.26
N PHE A 125 -8.23 -13.00 -9.18
CA PHE A 125 -7.59 -13.60 -10.34
C PHE A 125 -8.58 -13.81 -11.50
N THR A 126 -9.78 -14.29 -11.20
CA THR A 126 -10.83 -14.53 -12.19
C THR A 126 -11.35 -13.24 -12.81
N GLU A 127 -11.57 -12.20 -12.01
CA GLU A 127 -11.92 -10.86 -12.48
C GLU A 127 -10.87 -10.36 -13.50
N ARG A 128 -9.59 -10.48 -13.15
CA ARG A 128 -8.48 -9.99 -13.98
C ARG A 128 -8.26 -10.83 -15.22
N ALA A 129 -8.44 -12.15 -15.12
CA ALA A 129 -8.41 -13.07 -16.25
C ALA A 129 -9.51 -12.72 -17.25
N ARG A 130 -10.73 -12.41 -16.79
CA ARG A 130 -11.84 -11.97 -17.64
C ARG A 130 -11.57 -10.64 -18.33
N ALA A 131 -10.89 -9.71 -17.66
CA ALA A 131 -10.52 -8.43 -18.26
C ALA A 131 -9.56 -8.59 -19.47
N VAL A 132 -8.72 -9.63 -19.47
CA VAL A 132 -7.80 -9.91 -20.59
C VAL A 132 -8.31 -10.95 -21.58
N ARG A 133 -9.24 -11.81 -21.16
CA ARG A 133 -9.94 -12.83 -21.95
C ARG A 133 -11.42 -12.83 -21.56
N PRO A 134 -12.26 -12.04 -22.26
CA PRO A 134 -13.69 -11.95 -21.95
C PRO A 134 -14.37 -13.32 -21.90
N GLY A 135 -15.21 -13.54 -20.90
CA GLY A 135 -15.90 -14.82 -20.68
C GLY A 135 -15.05 -15.93 -20.08
N TRP A 136 -13.76 -15.70 -19.78
CA TRP A 136 -12.93 -16.70 -19.12
C TRP A 136 -13.51 -17.10 -17.75
N ALA A 137 -13.56 -18.40 -17.52
CA ALA A 137 -13.86 -19.01 -16.24
C ALA A 137 -13.05 -20.30 -16.16
N PRO A 138 -12.49 -20.64 -14.99
CA PRO A 138 -11.73 -21.88 -14.86
C PRO A 138 -12.66 -23.08 -15.04
N ALA A 139 -12.24 -24.02 -15.89
CA ALA A 139 -12.88 -25.32 -16.01
C ALA A 139 -12.79 -26.10 -14.69
N ALA A 140 -13.56 -27.19 -14.58
CA ALA A 140 -13.70 -27.91 -13.31
C ALA A 140 -12.39 -28.50 -12.78
N ASP A 141 -11.57 -28.97 -13.71
CA ASP A 141 -10.21 -29.48 -13.53
C ASP A 141 -9.16 -28.37 -13.33
N GLU A 142 -9.33 -27.19 -13.93
CA GLU A 142 -8.43 -26.05 -13.76
C GLU A 142 -8.54 -25.37 -12.37
N ARG A 143 -9.64 -25.56 -11.63
CA ARG A 143 -9.86 -24.90 -10.33
C ARG A 143 -8.74 -25.18 -9.32
N VAL A 144 -8.21 -26.40 -9.32
CA VAL A 144 -7.09 -26.77 -8.42
C VAL A 144 -5.82 -26.01 -8.81
N ALA A 145 -5.54 -25.87 -10.10
CA ALA A 145 -4.40 -25.11 -10.60
C ALA A 145 -4.54 -23.61 -10.29
N VAL A 146 -5.74 -23.04 -10.39
CA VAL A 146 -5.98 -21.63 -10.02
C VAL A 146 -5.75 -21.40 -8.53
N LEU A 147 -6.24 -22.30 -7.67
CA LEU A 147 -6.00 -22.23 -6.22
C LEU A 147 -4.50 -22.31 -5.89
N GLU A 148 -3.80 -23.28 -6.46
CA GLU A 148 -2.34 -23.43 -6.28
C GLU A 148 -1.58 -22.18 -6.77
N LEU A 149 -2.00 -21.60 -7.90
CA LEU A 149 -1.41 -20.37 -8.43
C LEU A 149 -1.61 -19.21 -7.46
N CYS A 150 -2.82 -19.07 -6.90
CA CYS A 150 -3.11 -18.03 -5.93
C CYS A 150 -2.29 -18.19 -4.65
N HIS A 151 -2.13 -19.43 -4.18
CA HIS A 151 -1.35 -19.76 -2.99
C HIS A 151 0.14 -19.45 -3.19
N ARG A 152 0.73 -19.85 -4.32
CA ARG A 152 2.14 -19.57 -4.65
C ARG A 152 2.45 -18.10 -4.89
N LEU A 153 1.43 -17.29 -5.13
CA LEU A 153 1.54 -15.84 -5.25
C LEU A 153 1.20 -15.15 -3.92
N ASP A 154 1.09 -15.90 -2.82
CA ASP A 154 0.81 -15.45 -1.45
C ASP A 154 -0.47 -14.60 -1.33
N GLY A 155 -1.41 -14.74 -2.26
CA GLY A 155 -2.58 -13.87 -2.36
C GLY A 155 -2.23 -12.39 -2.60
N ILE A 156 -1.01 -12.07 -3.07
CA ILE A 156 -0.57 -10.70 -3.33
C ILE A 156 -1.34 -10.16 -4.54
N PRO A 157 -2.17 -9.10 -4.40
CA PRO A 157 -3.07 -8.64 -5.46
C PRO A 157 -2.35 -8.35 -6.78
N LEU A 158 -1.22 -7.63 -6.71
CA LEU A 158 -0.44 -7.27 -7.89
C LEU A 158 0.14 -8.51 -8.59
N ALA A 159 0.58 -9.51 -7.83
CA ALA A 159 1.14 -10.73 -8.39
C ALA A 159 0.06 -11.53 -9.14
N LEU A 160 -1.15 -11.60 -8.56
CA LEU A 160 -2.33 -12.20 -9.19
C LEU A 160 -2.71 -11.46 -10.49
N GLU A 161 -2.74 -10.13 -10.47
CA GLU A 161 -3.02 -9.29 -11.64
C GLU A 161 -2.01 -9.53 -12.77
N LEU A 162 -0.72 -9.57 -12.45
CA LEU A 162 0.34 -9.83 -13.42
C LEU A 162 0.26 -11.25 -13.99
N ALA A 163 -0.05 -12.25 -13.15
CA ALA A 163 -0.24 -13.64 -13.58
C ALA A 163 -1.46 -13.77 -14.50
N ALA A 164 -2.60 -13.20 -14.12
CA ALA A 164 -3.81 -13.16 -14.94
C ALA A 164 -3.56 -12.50 -16.30
N GLY A 165 -2.76 -11.43 -16.34
CA GLY A 165 -2.36 -10.77 -17.57
C GLY A 165 -1.61 -11.66 -18.57
N ARG A 166 -0.95 -12.74 -18.09
CA ARG A 166 -0.28 -13.73 -18.96
C ARG A 166 -1.23 -14.69 -19.66
N LEU A 167 -2.50 -14.77 -19.24
CA LEU A 167 -3.46 -15.72 -19.79
C LEU A 167 -3.82 -15.46 -21.26
N ARG A 168 -3.47 -14.29 -21.81
CA ARG A 168 -3.54 -14.02 -23.26
C ARG A 168 -2.67 -14.96 -24.08
N ALA A 169 -1.56 -15.42 -23.51
CA ALA A 169 -0.57 -16.25 -24.22
C ALA A 169 -0.36 -17.63 -23.58
N LEU A 170 -0.79 -17.82 -22.32
CA LEU A 170 -0.48 -19.01 -21.53
C LEU A 170 -1.73 -19.59 -20.87
N SER A 171 -1.73 -20.90 -20.64
CA SER A 171 -2.68 -21.55 -19.71
C SER A 171 -2.26 -21.30 -18.25
N VAL A 172 -3.16 -21.57 -17.31
CA VAL A 172 -2.90 -21.44 -15.87
C VAL A 172 -1.73 -22.34 -15.45
N GLU A 173 -1.69 -23.57 -15.95
CA GLU A 173 -0.63 -24.57 -15.70
C GLU A 173 0.72 -24.09 -16.23
N GLN A 174 0.73 -23.45 -17.41
CA GLN A 174 1.95 -22.88 -17.98
C GLN A 174 2.46 -21.68 -17.16
N VAL A 175 1.56 -20.90 -16.54
CA VAL A 175 1.98 -19.84 -15.60
C VAL A 175 2.58 -20.47 -14.34
N LEU A 176 1.95 -21.50 -13.78
CA LEU A 176 2.44 -22.24 -12.61
C LEU A 176 3.84 -22.83 -12.82
N LEU A 177 4.04 -23.54 -13.94
CA LEU A 177 5.34 -24.14 -14.28
C LEU A 177 6.45 -23.08 -14.36
N ARG A 178 6.15 -21.90 -14.89
CA ARG A 178 7.13 -20.79 -14.99
C ARG A 178 7.38 -20.05 -13.69
N LEU A 179 6.51 -20.21 -12.70
CA LEU A 179 6.82 -19.79 -11.33
C LEU A 179 7.80 -20.79 -10.71
N ASP A 180 7.56 -22.09 -10.86
CA ASP A 180 8.47 -23.14 -10.38
C ASP A 180 9.89 -22.97 -10.90
N ASP A 181 10.05 -22.69 -12.20
CA ASP A 181 11.38 -22.55 -12.81
C ASP A 181 12.15 -21.36 -12.23
N ARG A 182 11.47 -20.24 -11.93
CA ARG A 182 12.12 -19.04 -11.35
C ARG A 182 12.45 -19.22 -9.87
N PHE A 183 11.58 -19.89 -9.10
CA PHE A 183 11.88 -20.21 -7.70
C PHE A 183 12.93 -21.32 -7.58
N ARG A 184 12.95 -22.31 -8.47
CA ARG A 184 14.03 -23.31 -8.57
C ARG A 184 15.35 -22.69 -9.02
N LEU A 185 15.36 -21.69 -9.89
CA LEU A 185 16.59 -20.94 -10.20
C LEU A 185 17.13 -20.17 -8.98
N LEU A 186 16.26 -19.77 -8.05
CA LEU A 186 16.66 -19.08 -6.80
C LEU A 186 17.00 -20.05 -5.65
N THR A 187 16.44 -21.26 -5.63
CA THR A 187 16.59 -22.24 -4.54
C THR A 187 17.40 -23.49 -4.92
N GLY A 188 17.69 -23.71 -6.20
CA GLY A 188 18.34 -24.89 -6.75
C GLY A 188 19.84 -24.74 -6.93
N GLY A 189 20.59 -24.95 -5.84
CA GLY A 189 21.80 -25.78 -5.91
C GLY A 189 23.13 -25.10 -6.23
N ARG A 190 23.79 -24.64 -5.16
CA ARG A 190 25.24 -24.80 -4.97
C ARG A 190 25.67 -26.24 -5.32
N ARG A 191 26.36 -26.42 -6.45
CA ARG A 191 27.52 -27.31 -6.59
C ARG A 191 28.60 -26.56 -7.37
N GLY A 192 29.37 -25.74 -6.65
CA GLY A 192 30.44 -24.92 -7.24
C GLY A 192 30.55 -23.48 -6.74
N ALA A 193 29.82 -23.08 -5.68
CA ALA A 193 29.98 -21.72 -5.15
C ALA A 193 31.32 -21.57 -4.40
N PRO A 194 32.13 -20.53 -4.70
CA PRO A 194 33.33 -20.21 -3.95
C PRO A 194 33.03 -20.00 -2.46
N PRO A 195 33.95 -20.41 -1.56
CA PRO A 195 33.70 -20.41 -0.12
C PRO A 195 33.84 -18.97 0.40
N ARG A 196 32.74 -18.20 0.49
CA ARG A 196 32.86 -16.86 1.09
C ARG A 196 31.79 -16.41 2.08
N HIS A 197 30.55 -16.89 2.09
CA HIS A 197 29.56 -16.30 3.01
C HIS A 197 28.92 -17.36 3.92
N GLN A 198 29.65 -17.69 4.99
CA GLN A 198 29.09 -17.98 6.30
C GLN A 198 29.26 -16.72 7.15
N THR A 199 28.16 -16.03 7.46
CA THR A 199 27.92 -15.36 8.75
C THR A 199 26.66 -14.51 8.59
N LEU A 200 25.55 -14.96 9.19
CA LEU A 200 24.88 -14.28 10.30
C LEU A 200 23.68 -15.16 10.68
N ARG A 201 23.58 -15.39 12.00
CA ARG A 201 22.64 -16.30 12.68
C ARG A 201 21.19 -15.87 12.50
#